data_AF-A0A0C1QHM2-F1
#
_entry.id   AF-A0A0C1QHM2-F1
#
_cell.length_a   1.000
_cell.length_b   1.000
_cell.length_c   1.000
_cell.angle_alpha   90.00
_cell.angle_beta   90.00
_cell.angle_gamma   90.00
#
_symmetry.space_group_name_H-M   'P 1'
#
loop_
_entity.id
_entity.type
_entity.pdbx_description
1 polymer ?
#
loop_
_entity_poly.entity_id
_entity_poly.type
_entity_poly.pdbx_seq_one_letter_code
_entity_poly.pdbx_strand_id
1 'polypeptide(L)'
;MPNKVVNAGHEVKNSYVLHHIPEQSEDIFVLLISGSYILNIELNRFDAQEEPVIERVELNDYLHGLSKIHQIQIAVALDLARA
;
A
#
# COMPACT_ATOMS: atom_id res chain seq x y z
N MET A 1 -19.18 -0.68 -17.54
CA MET A 1 -19.31 -1.67 -16.45
C MET A 1 -18.60 -1.07 -15.24
N PRO A 2 -19.22 -0.88 -14.06
CA PRO A 2 -18.48 -0.38 -12.91
C PRO A 2 -17.54 -1.50 -12.43
N ASN A 3 -16.24 -1.20 -12.35
CA ASN A 3 -15.24 -2.12 -11.82
C ASN A 3 -15.66 -2.57 -10.42
N LYS A 4 -15.93 -3.87 -10.30
CA LYS A 4 -16.30 -4.51 -9.06
C LYS A 4 -15.06 -4.51 -8.19
N VAL A 5 -14.97 -3.55 -7.27
CA VAL A 5 -13.94 -3.55 -6.22
C VAL A 5 -14.08 -4.88 -5.49
N VAL A 6 -13.16 -5.80 -5.76
CA VAL A 6 -13.11 -7.10 -5.09
C VAL A 6 -12.66 -6.82 -3.67
N ASN A 7 -13.62 -6.65 -2.77
CA ASN A 7 -13.35 -6.71 -1.34
C ASN A 7 -12.93 -8.14 -1.04
N ALA A 8 -11.63 -8.41 -0.95
CA ALA A 8 -11.05 -9.69 -0.58
C ALA A 8 -11.34 -10.09 0.88
N GLY A 9 -12.43 -9.59 1.49
CA GLY A 9 -12.80 -9.83 2.89
C GLY A 9 -12.03 -8.98 3.90
N HIS A 10 -11.14 -8.09 3.48
CA HIS A 10 -10.35 -7.24 4.37
C HIS A 10 -10.94 -5.82 4.41
N GLU A 11 -11.27 -5.36 5.62
CA GLU A 11 -11.67 -3.97 5.85
C GLU A 11 -10.48 -3.05 5.53
N VAL A 12 -10.64 -2.17 4.54
CA VAL A 12 -9.61 -1.20 4.10
C VAL A 12 -9.69 0.15 4.83
N LYS A 13 -10.49 0.23 5.90
CA LYS A 13 -10.54 1.44 6.75
C LYS A 13 -9.20 1.63 7.46
N ASN A 14 -8.86 2.86 7.84
CA ASN A 14 -7.57 3.16 8.49
C ASN A 14 -6.36 2.71 7.67
N SER A 15 -6.43 2.91 6.34
CA SER A 15 -5.30 2.68 5.44
C SER A 15 -4.47 3.95 5.29
N TYR A 16 -3.14 3.80 5.29
CA TYR A 16 -2.19 4.91 5.22
C TYR A 16 -1.23 4.71 4.05
N VAL A 17 -1.02 5.76 3.25
CA VAL A 17 0.03 5.77 2.22
C VAL A 17 1.37 6.01 2.91
N LEU A 18 2.25 5.01 2.86
CA LEU A 18 3.62 5.11 3.39
C LEU A 18 4.55 5.74 2.35
N HIS A 19 4.39 5.35 1.09
CA HIS A 19 5.19 5.83 -0.03
C HIS A 19 4.35 6.02 -1.29
N HIS A 20 4.72 7.04 -2.06
CA HIS A 20 4.33 7.21 -3.45
C HIS A 20 5.60 7.51 -4.23
N ILE A 21 5.94 6.62 -5.16
CA ILE A 21 7.10 6.75 -6.02
C ILE A 21 6.57 7.00 -7.42
N PRO A 22 6.71 8.23 -7.92
CA PRO A 22 6.34 8.49 -9.29
C PRO A 22 7.44 8.04 -10.26
N GLU A 23 7.29 6.86 -10.88
CA GLU A 23 8.17 6.36 -11.94
C GLU A 23 7.69 6.83 -13.33
N GLN A 24 8.51 6.71 -14.39
CA GLN A 24 8.22 7.28 -15.72
C GLN A 24 6.80 7.00 -16.24
N SER A 25 6.40 5.73 -16.27
CA SER A 25 5.08 5.29 -16.76
C SER A 25 4.12 4.86 -15.66
N GLU A 26 4.61 4.77 -14.43
CA GLU A 26 3.89 4.10 -13.35
C GLU A 26 3.88 4.94 -12.08
N ASP A 27 2.78 4.85 -11.34
CA ASP A 27 2.72 5.28 -9.94
C ASP A 27 2.77 4.05 -9.04
N ILE A 28 3.81 4.00 -8.21
CA ILE A 28 3.99 2.93 -7.23
C ILE A 28 3.57 3.46 -5.86
N PHE A 29 2.56 2.83 -5.27
CA PHE A 29 2.07 3.13 -3.92
C PHE A 29 2.40 1.99 -2.97
N VAL A 30 2.86 2.35 -1.78
CA VAL A 30 2.99 1.42 -0.65
C VAL A 30 2.02 1.86 0.43
N LEU A 31 1.07 0.99 0.77
CA LEU A 31 0.02 1.28 1.74
C LEU A 31 0.09 0.34 2.94
N LEU A 32 -0.11 0.87 4.13
CA LEU A 32 -0.45 0.10 5.33
C LEU A 32 -1.96 -0.05 5.41
N ILE A 33 -2.45 -1.29 5.43
CA ILE A 33 -3.88 -1.58 5.48
C ILE A 33 -4.27 -1.98 6.90
N SER A 34 -5.08 -1.15 7.54
CA SER A 34 -5.69 -1.42 8.86
C SER A 34 -4.67 -1.82 9.94
N GLY A 35 -3.43 -1.33 9.83
CA GLY A 35 -2.33 -1.70 10.72
C GLY A 35 -1.88 -3.18 10.64
N SER A 36 -2.26 -3.91 9.60
CA SER A 36 -2.15 -5.38 9.56
C SER A 36 -1.19 -5.93 8.50
N TYR A 37 -1.25 -5.43 7.27
CA TYR A 37 -0.39 -5.84 6.16
C TYR A 37 -0.13 -4.67 5.21
N ILE A 38 0.80 -4.88 4.29
CA ILE A 38 1.23 -3.88 3.30
C ILE A 38 0.67 -4.26 1.93
N LEU A 39 0.23 -3.26 1.17
CA LEU A 39 -0.05 -3.39 -0.26
C LEU A 39 0.94 -2.56 -1.05
N ASN A 40 1.61 -3.19 -2.01
CA ASN A 40 2.29 -2.52 -3.11
C ASN A 40 1.32 -2.48 -4.29
N ILE A 41 1.09 -1.29 -4.83
CA ILE A 41 0.20 -1.09 -5.97
C ILE A 41 0.99 -0.36 -7.05
N GLU A 42 1.04 -0.93 -8.25
CA GLU A 42 1.62 -0.28 -9.42
C GLU A 42 0.48 0.07 -10.39
N LEU A 43 0.35 1.35 -10.70
CA LEU A 43 -0.66 1.88 -11.60
C LEU A 43 0.01 2.41 -12.87
N ASN A 44 -0.46 2.00 -14.04
CA ASN A 44 -0.08 2.69 -15.27
C ASN A 44 -0.71 4.09 -15.28
N ARG A 45 0.12 5.11 -15.50
CA ARG A 45 -0.33 6.52 -15.53
C ARG A 45 -1.12 6.89 -16.77
N PHE A 46 -0.83 6.24 -17.88
CA PHE A 46 -1.32 6.61 -19.20
C PHE A 46 -2.47 5.73 -19.66
N ASP A 47 -2.56 4.50 -19.15
CA ASP A 47 -3.65 3.58 -19.46
C ASP A 47 -4.43 3.18 -18.20
N ALA A 48 -5.55 3.87 -17.98
CA ALA A 48 -6.47 3.56 -16.88
C ALA A 48 -7.32 2.29 -17.12
N GLN A 49 -7.23 1.65 -18.30
CA GLN A 49 -7.85 0.35 -18.57
C GLN A 49 -6.92 -0.81 -18.26
N GLU A 50 -5.61 -0.56 -18.12
CA GLU A 50 -4.66 -1.57 -17.67
C GLU A 50 -4.96 -1.95 -16.22
N GLU A 51 -4.99 -3.25 -15.94
CA GLU A 51 -5.23 -3.73 -14.58
C GLU A 51 -4.01 -3.41 -13.69
N PRO A 52 -4.24 -2.87 -12.49
CA PRO A 52 -3.16 -2.55 -11.59
C PRO A 52 -2.48 -3.81 -11.07
N VAL A 53 -1.15 -3.76 -10.93
CA VAL A 53 -0.41 -4.81 -10.22
C VAL A 53 -0.59 -4.58 -8.73
N ILE A 54 -1.11 -5.58 -8.02
CA ILE A 54 -1.34 -5.50 -6.57
C ILE A 54 -0.63 -6.67 -5.90
N GLU A 55 0.33 -6.35 -5.04
CA GLU A 55 1.04 -7.33 -4.23
C GLU A 55 0.77 -7.08 -2.74
N ARG A 56 0.45 -8.15 -2.01
CA ARG A 56 0.34 -8.11 -0.55
C ARG A 56 1.63 -8.61 0.08
N VAL A 57 2.16 -7.83 1.01
CA VAL A 57 3.31 -8.20 1.83
C VAL A 57 2.87 -8.23 3.30
N GLU A 58 3.18 -9.31 4.01
CA GLU A 58 2.91 -9.38 5.44
C GLU A 58 3.76 -8.36 6.18
N LEU A 59 3.20 -7.74 7.22
CA LEU A 59 3.84 -6.63 7.91
C LEU A 59 5.23 -7.01 8.45
N ASN A 60 5.38 -8.21 8.99
CA ASN A 60 6.66 -8.71 9.49
C ASN A 60 7.70 -8.81 8.39
N ASP A 61 7.33 -9.28 7.21
CA ASP A 61 8.25 -9.42 6.07
C ASP A 61 8.65 -8.04 5.55
N TYR A 62 7.70 -7.11 5.46
CA TYR A 62 7.99 -5.73 5.07
C TYR A 62 8.94 -5.02 6.04
N LEU A 63 8.85 -5.30 7.34
CA LEU A 63 9.72 -4.70 8.35
C LEU A 63 11.18 -5.17 8.26
N HIS A 64 11.45 -6.31 7.63
CA HIS A 64 12.81 -6.83 7.50
C HIS A 64 13.63 -5.97 6.51
N GLY A 65 14.78 -5.47 6.97
CA GLY A 65 15.72 -4.73 6.12
C GLY A 65 15.33 -3.26 5.85
N LEU A 66 14.29 -2.73 6.48
CA LEU A 66 13.93 -1.31 6.34
C LEU A 66 15.02 -0.39 6.89
N SER A 67 15.22 0.73 6.18
CA SER A 67 16.03 1.85 6.69
C SER A 67 15.41 2.44 7.96
N LYS A 68 16.22 3.12 8.79
CA LYS A 68 15.73 3.79 10.00
C LYS A 68 14.60 4.79 9.74
N ILE A 69 14.67 5.51 8.62
CA ILE A 69 13.63 6.50 8.25
C ILE A 69 12.31 5.78 7.95
N HIS A 70 12.37 4.69 7.18
CA HIS A 70 11.17 3.91 6.84
C HIS A 70 10.58 3.21 8.07
N GLN A 71 11.43 2.74 9.00
CA GLN A 71 10.98 2.20 10.30
C GLN A 71 10.21 3.23 11.14
N ILE A 72 10.64 4.49 11.15
CA ILE A 72 9.94 5.57 11.86
C ILE A 72 8.60 5.86 11.17
N GLN A 73 8.58 5.98 9.85
CA GLN A 73 7.35 6.25 9.10
C GLN A 73 6.28 5.17 9.35
N ILE A 74 6.66 3.90 9.28
CA ILE A 74 5.72 2.81 9.53
C ILE A 74 5.29 2.75 11.00
N ALA A 75 6.17 3.06 11.96
CA ALA A 75 5.81 3.13 13.37
C ALA A 75 4.73 4.20 13.63
N VAL A 76 4.85 5.38 13.01
CA VAL A 76 3.85 6.45 13.08
C VAL A 76 2.54 6.00 12.44
N ALA A 77 2.58 5.40 11.25
CA ALA A 77 1.37 4.92 10.58
C ALA A 77 0.64 3.82 11.39
N LEU A 78 1.39 2.92 12.05
CA LEU A 78 0.84 1.91 12.94
C LEU A 78 0.23 2.49 14.21
N ASP A 79 0.78 3.59 14.73
CA ASP A 79 0.21 4.31 15.87
C ASP A 79 -1.12 4.97 15.47
N LEU A 80 -1.15 5.67 14.34
CA LEU A 80 -2.35 6.28 13.78
C LEU A 80 -3.44 5.25 13.45
N ALA A 81 -3.07 4.05 12.97
CA ALA A 81 -4.02 2.99 12.67
C ALA A 81 -4.73 2.41 13.92
N ARG A 82 -4.15 2.61 15.11
CA ARG A 82 -4.68 2.15 16.39
C ARG A 82 -5.54 3.19 17.12
N ALA A 83 -5.50 4.45 16.69
CA ALA A 83 -6.28 5.57 17.23
C ALA A 83 -7.77 5.47 16.85
#